data_AF-A0A2E7F5D0-F1
#
_entry.id   AF-A0A2E7F5D0-F1
#
_cell.length_a   1.000
_cell.length_b   1.000
_cell.length_c   1.000
_cell.angle_alpha   90.00
_cell.angle_beta   90.00
_cell.angle_gamma   90.00
#
_symmetry.space_group_name_H-M   'P 1'
#
loop_
_entity.id
_entity.type
_entity.pdbx_description
1 polymer ?
#
loop_
_entity_poly.entity_id
_entity_poly.type
_entity_poly.pdbx_seq_one_letter_code
_entity_poly.pdbx_strand_id
1 'polypeptide(L)'
;MSVRTKLFIIAAGLFGELILQPFGSTSVRASECSFSEVARYYNSGLQSAASGRYSDSLTKLMILAKAGFGPAQREVSKSLARGLGAERSRQKAALWAELAFRSGDMEGRELSQTYRMALAFDERQKINAAAEAWAARAIRCKDGRVIIDGQASSIKSPLTIKVGFNKLVKREDRLSLIKKINKLLNQAVRTEPTARLYLSMIEEIEIYQGSRYHRYLGWQQNSKRNILRFASSNLDDIQLEFMAKALIVEAKRRAFALMSDADFIDPHMRQFNGIYFFGSAYPDINNERYFDLMRQAFVMIKRLPEDIRAYVEAIDEVHYNPHSKHFAKYGVADSSGAYYNKFLSSDTLSMIFVRRDALYSSPLFFVRILVHEGTHAVQDRRAKRYLIEISKIKQDLINLKKNGQKTSLQHNNLKRDIDVRLDYARRWFRGIENQDGQWIQDINFECEATINEIKALKALNASPRAMDDSGYLNVCPSAKRMIDRWKSGKDVKNDLMPLATEKKEAN
;
A
#
# COMPACT_ATOMS: atom_id res chain seq x y z
N MET A 1 14.20 67.01 6.60
CA MET A 1 13.82 66.18 5.43
C MET A 1 12.79 65.16 5.90
N SER A 2 11.57 65.60 6.18
CA SER A 2 10.37 65.66 5.30
C SER A 2 9.52 64.40 5.39
N VAL A 3 8.78 64.32 6.49
CA VAL A 3 7.50 63.60 6.65
C VAL A 3 6.41 64.42 5.95
N ARG A 4 5.57 63.83 5.10
CA ARG A 4 4.28 64.43 4.71
C ARG A 4 3.19 63.37 4.47
N THR A 5 2.35 63.26 5.49
CA THR A 5 0.92 62.96 5.42
C THR A 5 0.21 63.98 4.51
N LYS A 6 -0.72 63.53 3.66
CA LYS A 6 -1.87 64.35 3.21
C LYS A 6 -3.12 63.48 2.99
N LEU A 7 -4.11 63.75 3.83
CA LEU A 7 -5.53 63.54 3.59
C LEU A 7 -5.99 64.42 2.41
N PHE A 8 -6.96 63.94 1.64
CA PHE A 8 -7.96 64.79 0.96
C PHE A 8 -9.30 64.05 0.93
N ILE A 9 -10.33 64.73 1.46
CA ILE A 9 -11.76 64.45 1.32
C ILE A 9 -12.30 65.56 0.41
N ILE A 10 -13.14 65.25 -0.59
CA ILE A 10 -14.33 65.95 -1.18
C ILE A 10 -14.76 65.08 -2.40
N ALA A 11 -16.00 64.88 -2.87
CA ALA A 11 -17.39 64.83 -2.40
C ALA A 11 -18.23 64.52 -3.69
N ALA A 12 -19.44 63.99 -3.52
CA ALA A 12 -20.55 63.88 -4.50
C ALA A 12 -20.27 63.06 -5.80
N GLY A 13 -21.09 62.10 -6.25
CA GLY A 13 -22.52 61.88 -6.09
C GLY A 13 -23.07 61.67 -7.50
N LEU A 14 -23.61 60.49 -7.82
CA LEU A 14 -24.52 60.29 -8.95
C LEU A 14 -25.23 58.95 -8.82
N PHE A 15 -26.54 59.04 -8.98
CA PHE A 15 -27.56 58.01 -8.93
C PHE A 15 -27.26 56.84 -9.88
N GLY A 16 -27.40 55.62 -9.40
CA GLY A 16 -27.40 54.40 -10.19
C GLY A 16 -28.45 53.44 -9.64
N GLU A 17 -29.40 53.08 -10.49
CA GLU A 17 -30.64 52.37 -10.21
C GLU A 17 -30.48 51.08 -9.41
N LEU A 18 -31.37 50.93 -8.43
CA LEU A 18 -31.56 49.73 -7.63
C LEU A 18 -32.27 48.68 -8.49
N ILE A 19 -31.52 47.87 -9.26
CA ILE A 19 -32.05 46.63 -9.83
C ILE A 19 -32.11 45.60 -8.70
N LEU A 20 -33.30 45.44 -8.12
CA LEU A 20 -33.67 44.28 -7.33
C LEU A 20 -33.58 43.04 -8.24
N GLN A 21 -32.42 42.37 -8.23
CA GLN A 21 -32.36 41.01 -8.74
C GLN A 21 -33.19 40.12 -7.82
N PRO A 22 -34.13 39.31 -8.36
CA PRO A 22 -34.80 38.31 -7.56
C PRO A 22 -33.72 37.39 -7.02
N PHE A 23 -33.78 37.08 -5.71
CA PHE A 23 -33.02 36.02 -5.09
C PHE A 23 -33.27 34.74 -5.90
N GLY A 24 -32.37 34.48 -6.86
CA GLY A 24 -32.28 33.21 -7.52
C GLY A 24 -31.95 32.22 -6.43
N SER A 25 -32.95 31.45 -6.00
CA SER A 25 -32.76 30.28 -5.16
C SER A 25 -31.62 29.48 -5.77
N THR A 26 -30.47 29.49 -5.10
CA THR A 26 -29.35 28.66 -5.47
C THR A 26 -29.83 27.23 -5.25
N SER A 27 -30.25 26.59 -6.34
CA SER A 27 -30.40 25.15 -6.40
C SER A 27 -29.05 24.56 -6.05
N VAL A 28 -28.83 24.29 -4.75
CA VAL A 28 -27.70 23.51 -4.26
C VAL A 28 -27.88 22.12 -4.87
N ARG A 29 -27.22 21.87 -6.01
CA ARG A 29 -27.12 20.53 -6.56
C ARG A 29 -26.47 19.69 -5.48
N ALA A 30 -27.24 18.75 -4.92
CA ALA A 30 -26.73 17.81 -3.92
C ALA A 30 -25.48 17.14 -4.49
N SER A 31 -24.33 17.37 -3.85
CA SER A 31 -23.06 16.81 -4.27
C SER A 31 -22.99 15.35 -3.87
N GLU A 32 -22.23 14.58 -4.65
CA GLU A 32 -21.85 13.22 -4.25
C GLU A 32 -21.12 13.27 -2.90
N CYS A 33 -21.37 12.29 -2.04
CA CYS A 33 -20.68 12.22 -0.75
C CYS A 33 -19.19 11.93 -0.95
N SER A 34 -18.34 12.71 -0.30
CA SER A 34 -16.96 12.28 -0.03
C SER A 34 -16.95 11.13 0.98
N PHE A 35 -15.92 10.30 0.93
CA PHE A 35 -15.78 9.23 1.93
C PHE A 35 -15.65 9.77 3.37
N SER A 36 -15.10 10.97 3.54
CA SER A 36 -15.02 11.63 4.86
C SER A 36 -16.40 11.93 5.46
N GLU A 37 -17.38 12.27 4.63
CA GLU A 37 -18.77 12.49 5.04
C GLU A 37 -19.45 11.17 5.37
N VAL A 38 -19.18 10.11 4.60
CA VAL A 38 -19.65 8.74 4.90
C VAL A 38 -19.13 8.28 6.26
N ALA A 39 -17.83 8.40 6.50
CA ALA A 39 -17.18 8.04 7.76
C ALA A 39 -17.76 8.82 8.95
N ARG A 40 -17.93 10.13 8.81
CA ARG A 40 -18.52 10.98 9.86
C ARG A 40 -19.97 10.59 10.14
N TYR A 41 -20.75 10.31 9.10
CA TYR A 41 -22.14 9.91 9.23
C TYR A 41 -22.26 8.54 9.92
N TYR A 42 -21.40 7.59 9.57
CA TYR A 42 -21.28 6.29 10.25
C TYR A 42 -21.00 6.45 11.75
N ASN A 43 -19.96 7.21 12.10
CA ASN A 43 -19.59 7.48 13.50
C ASN A 43 -20.72 8.16 14.28
N SER A 44 -21.48 9.06 13.66
CA SER A 44 -22.64 9.68 14.30
C SER A 44 -23.77 8.67 14.59
N GLY A 45 -23.90 7.62 13.76
CA GLY A 45 -24.77 6.48 14.02
C GLY A 45 -24.31 5.69 15.24
N LEU A 46 -23.03 5.30 15.29
CA LEU A 46 -22.43 4.62 16.44
C LEU A 46 -22.60 5.42 17.73
N GLN A 47 -22.34 6.72 17.70
CA GLN A 47 -22.52 7.61 18.86
C GLN A 47 -23.99 7.65 19.31
N SER A 48 -24.94 7.65 18.37
CA SER A 48 -26.37 7.61 18.71
C SER A 48 -26.72 6.32 19.45
N ALA A 49 -26.16 5.17 19.04
CA ALA A 49 -26.32 3.91 19.76
C ALA A 49 -25.68 3.93 21.15
N ALA A 50 -24.46 4.48 21.27
CA ALA A 50 -23.77 4.61 22.55
C ALA A 50 -24.54 5.49 23.56
N SER A 51 -25.30 6.48 23.07
CA SER A 51 -26.18 7.31 23.89
C SER A 51 -27.60 6.73 24.09
N GLY A 52 -27.85 5.46 23.75
CA GLY A 52 -29.16 4.82 23.89
C GLY A 52 -30.22 5.27 22.86
N ARG A 53 -29.87 6.14 21.90
CA ARG A 53 -30.75 6.61 20.82
C ARG A 53 -30.78 5.61 19.67
N TYR A 54 -31.25 4.40 19.95
CA TYR A 54 -31.14 3.26 19.01
C TYR A 54 -31.94 3.44 17.72
N SER A 55 -33.13 4.04 17.76
CA SER A 55 -33.92 4.30 16.55
C SER A 55 -33.20 5.27 15.59
N ASP A 56 -32.58 6.30 16.15
CA ASP A 56 -31.79 7.28 15.40
C ASP A 56 -30.51 6.65 14.82
N SER A 57 -29.80 5.84 15.63
CA SER A 57 -28.67 5.05 15.16
C SER A 57 -29.05 4.16 13.97
N LEU A 58 -30.08 3.32 14.13
CA LEU A 58 -30.52 2.39 13.10
C LEU A 58 -30.91 3.12 11.82
N THR A 59 -31.60 4.27 11.93
CA THR A 59 -31.97 5.08 10.76
C THR A 59 -30.75 5.55 9.98
N LYS A 60 -29.72 6.09 10.67
CA LYS A 60 -28.48 6.53 10.02
C LYS A 60 -27.71 5.37 9.40
N LEU A 61 -27.49 4.31 10.17
CA LEU A 61 -26.71 3.16 9.74
C LEU A 61 -27.39 2.41 8.58
N MET A 62 -28.72 2.33 8.58
CA MET A 62 -29.49 1.70 7.50
C MET A 62 -29.26 2.38 6.13
N ILE A 63 -29.04 3.70 6.09
CA ILE A 63 -28.74 4.42 4.84
C ILE A 63 -27.42 3.93 4.25
N LEU A 64 -26.37 3.87 5.07
CA LEU A 64 -25.05 3.39 4.63
C LEU A 64 -25.04 1.88 4.36
N ALA A 65 -25.77 1.11 5.16
CA ALA A 65 -25.92 -0.34 4.95
C ALA A 65 -26.57 -0.65 3.59
N LYS A 66 -27.62 0.10 3.24
CA LYS A 66 -28.26 0.06 1.91
C LYS A 66 -27.33 0.52 0.80
N ALA A 67 -26.37 1.40 1.08
CA ALA A 67 -25.32 1.80 0.14
C ALA A 67 -24.19 0.77 -0.02
N GLY A 68 -24.22 -0.32 0.76
CA GLY A 68 -23.20 -1.37 0.72
C GLY A 68 -21.94 -1.08 1.53
N PHE A 69 -22.05 -0.22 2.54
CA PHE A 69 -20.98 -0.01 3.50
C PHE A 69 -20.97 -1.16 4.51
N GLY A 70 -20.00 -2.07 4.40
CA GLY A 70 -19.91 -3.31 5.19
C GLY A 70 -20.03 -3.09 6.70
N PRO A 71 -19.28 -2.15 7.31
CA PRO A 71 -19.38 -1.87 8.74
C PRO A 71 -20.79 -1.43 9.18
N ALA A 72 -21.51 -0.66 8.36
CA ALA A 72 -22.89 -0.30 8.67
C ALA A 72 -23.86 -1.49 8.52
N GLN A 73 -23.65 -2.38 7.55
CA GLN A 73 -24.45 -3.61 7.41
C GLN A 73 -24.32 -4.50 8.65
N ARG A 74 -23.09 -4.62 9.18
CA ARG A 74 -22.82 -5.32 10.44
C ARG A 74 -23.58 -4.70 11.63
N GLU A 75 -23.51 -3.39 11.80
CA GLU A 75 -24.18 -2.73 12.94
C GLU A 75 -25.71 -2.77 12.85
N VAL A 76 -26.26 -2.69 11.63
CA VAL A 76 -27.68 -2.94 11.38
C VAL A 76 -28.06 -4.37 11.77
N SER A 77 -27.22 -5.36 11.41
CA SER A 77 -27.43 -6.75 11.79
C SER A 77 -27.49 -6.93 13.31
N LYS A 78 -26.51 -6.39 14.05
CA LYS A 78 -26.49 -6.42 15.53
C LYS A 78 -27.74 -5.78 16.14
N SER A 79 -28.15 -4.63 15.61
CA SER A 79 -29.34 -3.90 16.08
C SER A 79 -30.61 -4.73 15.93
N LEU A 80 -30.80 -5.35 14.76
CA LEU A 80 -31.97 -6.22 14.47
C LEU A 80 -31.95 -7.53 15.26
N ALA A 81 -30.77 -8.10 15.54
CA ALA A 81 -30.66 -9.30 16.36
C ALA A 81 -31.06 -9.07 17.82
N ARG A 82 -30.84 -7.84 18.32
CA ARG A 82 -31.10 -7.42 19.70
C ARG A 82 -32.42 -6.68 19.89
N GLY A 83 -33.09 -6.27 18.81
CA GLY A 83 -34.30 -5.45 18.89
C GLY A 83 -34.02 -3.99 19.31
N LEU A 84 -32.83 -3.47 18.97
CA LEU A 84 -32.44 -2.10 19.31
C LEU A 84 -32.91 -1.14 18.21
N GLY A 85 -33.89 -0.29 18.53
CA GLY A 85 -34.44 0.71 17.62
C GLY A 85 -35.44 0.20 16.59
N ALA A 86 -35.64 -1.11 16.51
CA ALA A 86 -36.68 -1.79 15.72
C ALA A 86 -37.01 -3.15 16.34
N GLU A 87 -38.08 -3.79 15.87
CA GLU A 87 -38.44 -5.14 16.29
C GLU A 87 -37.33 -6.16 15.99
N ARG A 88 -37.11 -7.07 16.95
CA ARG A 88 -36.12 -8.13 16.84
C ARG A 88 -36.45 -9.06 15.68
N SER A 89 -35.49 -9.32 14.78
CA SER A 89 -35.67 -10.25 13.66
C SER A 89 -34.39 -10.99 13.33
N ARG A 90 -34.36 -12.30 13.60
CA ARG A 90 -33.20 -13.17 13.32
C ARG A 90 -32.91 -13.30 11.82
N GLN A 91 -33.95 -13.48 11.01
CA GLN A 91 -33.81 -13.58 9.55
C GLN A 91 -33.23 -12.30 8.93
N LYS A 92 -33.75 -11.12 9.33
CA LYS A 92 -33.21 -9.84 8.83
C LYS A 92 -31.78 -9.60 9.32
N ALA A 93 -31.49 -9.94 10.59
CA ALA A 93 -30.12 -9.86 11.10
C ALA A 93 -29.15 -10.74 10.31
N ALA A 94 -29.53 -11.99 10.02
CA ALA A 94 -28.72 -12.92 9.23
C ALA A 94 -28.48 -12.41 7.81
N LEU A 95 -29.50 -11.83 7.14
CA LEU A 95 -29.33 -11.20 5.83
C LEU A 95 -28.32 -10.04 5.86
N TRP A 96 -28.44 -9.12 6.82
CA TRP A 96 -27.52 -7.98 6.91
C TRP A 96 -26.10 -8.41 7.29
N ALA A 97 -25.93 -9.46 8.10
CA ALA A 97 -24.62 -10.04 8.38
C ALA A 97 -23.99 -10.68 7.13
N GLU A 98 -24.79 -11.41 6.34
CA GLU A 98 -24.34 -11.99 5.06
C GLU A 98 -23.90 -10.90 4.07
N LEU A 99 -24.64 -9.79 3.98
CA LEU A 99 -24.25 -8.65 3.15
C LEU A 99 -22.95 -8.00 3.65
N ALA A 100 -22.79 -7.83 4.97
CA ALA A 100 -21.57 -7.31 5.57
C ALA A 100 -20.37 -8.20 5.23
N PHE A 101 -20.53 -9.52 5.37
CA PHE A 101 -19.52 -10.51 4.99
C PHE A 101 -19.15 -10.40 3.51
N ARG A 102 -20.12 -10.35 2.60
CA ARG A 102 -19.88 -10.18 1.15
C ARG A 102 -19.20 -8.85 0.81
N SER A 103 -19.39 -7.82 1.64
CA SER A 103 -18.68 -6.54 1.53
C SER A 103 -17.23 -6.60 2.05
N GLY A 104 -16.84 -7.71 2.67
CA GLY A 104 -15.51 -7.96 3.23
C GLY A 104 -15.38 -7.65 4.72
N ASP A 105 -16.48 -7.50 5.47
CA ASP A 105 -16.43 -7.22 6.91
C ASP A 105 -16.15 -8.50 7.73
N MET A 106 -15.09 -8.48 8.55
CA MET A 106 -14.64 -9.65 9.33
C MET A 106 -15.66 -10.10 10.37
N GLU A 107 -16.14 -9.19 11.21
CA GLU A 107 -17.16 -9.51 12.20
C GLU A 107 -18.50 -9.86 11.52
N GLY A 108 -18.80 -9.26 10.36
CA GLY A 108 -19.92 -9.64 9.50
C GLY A 108 -19.90 -11.12 9.11
N ARG A 109 -18.72 -11.69 8.81
CA ARG A 109 -18.56 -13.14 8.55
C ARG A 109 -18.95 -13.97 9.76
N GLU A 110 -18.45 -13.62 10.94
CA GLU A 110 -18.71 -14.34 12.20
C GLU A 110 -20.19 -14.28 12.56
N LEU A 111 -20.81 -13.11 12.43
CA LEU A 111 -22.24 -12.92 12.64
C LEU A 111 -23.08 -13.69 11.62
N SER A 112 -22.67 -13.72 10.34
CA SER A 112 -23.38 -14.47 9.30
C SER A 112 -23.38 -15.96 9.65
N GLN A 113 -22.22 -16.52 10.00
CA GLN A 113 -22.11 -17.92 10.45
C GLN A 113 -22.99 -18.18 11.67
N THR A 114 -22.88 -17.35 12.71
CA THR A 114 -23.62 -17.49 13.96
C THR A 114 -25.13 -17.48 13.74
N TYR A 115 -25.65 -16.46 13.04
CA TYR A 115 -27.09 -16.35 12.83
C TYR A 115 -27.63 -17.40 11.87
N ARG A 116 -26.88 -17.80 10.84
CA ARG A 116 -27.32 -18.85 9.90
C ARG A 116 -27.37 -20.24 10.52
N MET A 117 -26.48 -20.56 11.46
CA MET A 117 -26.52 -21.83 12.20
C MET A 117 -27.81 -21.97 13.03
N ALA A 118 -28.39 -20.86 13.47
CA ALA A 118 -29.62 -20.83 14.27
C ALA A 118 -30.91 -20.84 13.42
N LEU A 119 -30.81 -20.93 12.09
CA LEU A 119 -31.94 -20.92 11.15
C LEU A 119 -32.14 -22.30 10.51
N ALA A 120 -33.37 -22.58 10.07
CA ALA A 120 -33.66 -23.77 9.27
C ALA A 120 -33.03 -23.67 7.87
N PHE A 121 -32.92 -24.81 7.17
CA PHE A 121 -32.31 -24.85 5.84
C PHE A 121 -33.04 -23.97 4.81
N ASP A 122 -34.36 -23.99 4.80
CA ASP A 122 -35.17 -23.18 3.87
C ASP A 122 -35.01 -21.67 4.13
N GLU A 123 -34.91 -21.26 5.40
CA GLU A 123 -34.62 -19.89 5.79
C GLU A 123 -33.23 -19.43 5.31
N ARG A 124 -32.22 -20.31 5.43
CA ARG A 124 -30.88 -20.03 4.88
C ARG A 124 -30.90 -19.85 3.37
N GLN A 125 -31.69 -20.64 2.64
CA GLN A 125 -31.83 -20.49 1.19
C GLN A 125 -32.50 -19.16 0.81
N LYS A 126 -33.54 -18.76 1.55
CA LYS A 126 -34.17 -17.44 1.37
C LYS A 126 -33.18 -16.30 1.59
N ILE A 127 -32.28 -16.41 2.58
CA ILE A 127 -31.24 -15.42 2.82
C ILE A 127 -30.22 -15.38 1.67
N ASN A 128 -29.77 -16.53 1.17
CA ASN A 128 -28.85 -16.57 0.03
C ASN A 128 -29.46 -15.87 -1.19
N ALA A 129 -30.69 -16.23 -1.55
CA ALA A 129 -31.41 -15.62 -2.66
C ALA A 129 -31.62 -14.10 -2.46
N ALA A 130 -31.97 -13.67 -1.25
CA ALA A 130 -32.11 -12.25 -0.92
C ALA A 130 -30.78 -11.50 -1.00
N ALA A 131 -29.67 -12.10 -0.58
CA ALA A 131 -28.33 -11.51 -0.67
C ALA A 131 -27.82 -11.45 -2.12
N GLU A 132 -28.21 -12.39 -2.98
CA GLU A 132 -27.92 -12.37 -4.42
C GLU A 132 -28.75 -11.32 -5.17
N ALA A 133 -30.03 -11.18 -4.80
CA ALA A 133 -30.93 -10.17 -5.38
C ALA A 133 -30.72 -8.75 -4.82
N TRP A 134 -29.90 -8.60 -3.77
CA TRP A 134 -29.67 -7.31 -3.14
C TRP A 134 -28.90 -6.36 -4.08
N ALA A 135 -29.39 -5.12 -4.17
CA ALA A 135 -28.77 -4.07 -4.96
C ALA A 135 -28.45 -2.84 -4.10
N ALA A 136 -27.22 -2.36 -4.22
CA ALA A 136 -26.77 -1.17 -3.51
C ALA A 136 -27.60 0.07 -3.91
N ARG A 137 -27.84 0.94 -2.94
CA ARG A 137 -28.48 2.24 -3.12
C ARG A 137 -27.42 3.32 -3.33
N ALA A 138 -27.73 4.27 -4.20
CA ALA A 138 -26.96 5.48 -4.35
C ALA A 138 -27.13 6.37 -3.10
N ILE A 139 -26.10 7.13 -2.76
CA ILE A 139 -26.17 8.14 -1.69
C ILE A 139 -25.72 9.50 -2.17
N ARG A 140 -26.30 10.56 -1.61
CA ARG A 140 -25.87 11.96 -1.79
C ARG A 140 -25.75 12.65 -0.44
N CYS A 141 -24.92 13.69 -0.41
CA CYS A 141 -24.70 14.50 0.77
C CYS A 141 -25.39 15.84 0.59
N LYS A 142 -26.23 16.20 1.56
CA LYS A 142 -26.97 17.46 1.60
C LYS A 142 -27.04 17.95 3.03
N ASP A 143 -26.56 19.17 3.28
CA ASP A 143 -26.63 19.83 4.58
C ASP A 143 -26.06 18.97 5.73
N GLY A 144 -24.92 18.31 5.48
CA GLY A 144 -24.25 17.43 6.44
C GLY A 144 -24.95 16.09 6.69
N ARG A 145 -26.00 15.76 5.93
CA ARG A 145 -26.73 14.49 6.00
C ARG A 145 -26.45 13.63 4.77
N VAL A 146 -26.39 12.33 4.98
CA VAL A 146 -26.38 11.33 3.90
C VAL A 146 -27.81 10.87 3.65
N ILE A 147 -28.25 10.90 2.39
CA ILE A 147 -29.58 10.46 1.96
C ILE A 147 -29.48 9.45 0.82
N ILE A 148 -30.50 8.60 0.67
CA ILE A 148 -30.62 7.66 -0.45
C ILE A 148 -31.08 8.40 -1.70
N ASP A 149 -30.44 8.12 -2.82
CA ASP A 149 -30.69 8.73 -4.13
C ASP A 149 -30.98 7.67 -5.22
N GLY A 150 -31.90 6.75 -4.92
CA GLY A 150 -32.25 5.68 -5.85
C GLY A 150 -31.26 4.51 -5.85
N GLN A 151 -31.17 3.78 -6.96
CA GLN A 151 -30.27 2.62 -7.10
C GLN A 151 -28.86 3.06 -7.52
N ALA A 152 -27.83 2.43 -6.98
CA ALA A 152 -26.45 2.75 -7.34
C ALA A 152 -26.17 2.52 -8.84
N SER A 153 -26.77 1.47 -9.42
CA SER A 153 -26.70 1.15 -10.85
C SER A 153 -27.38 2.19 -11.76
N SER A 154 -28.25 3.05 -11.21
CA SER A 154 -28.94 4.08 -11.99
C SER A 154 -28.11 5.36 -12.19
N ILE A 155 -27.00 5.51 -11.45
CA ILE A 155 -26.10 6.66 -11.61
C ILE A 155 -25.35 6.53 -12.94
N LYS A 156 -25.68 7.41 -13.89
CA LYS A 156 -25.03 7.48 -15.20
C LYS A 156 -23.81 8.40 -15.23
N SER A 157 -23.63 9.25 -14.21
CA SER A 157 -22.50 10.19 -14.18
C SER A 157 -21.18 9.44 -13.97
N PRO A 158 -20.17 9.72 -14.81
CA PRO A 158 -18.87 9.08 -14.67
C PRO A 158 -18.24 9.49 -13.33
N LEU A 159 -17.63 8.53 -12.64
CA LEU A 159 -16.79 8.82 -11.47
C LEU A 159 -15.52 9.52 -11.97
N THR A 160 -15.31 10.77 -11.53
CA THR A 160 -14.13 11.54 -11.92
C THR A 160 -13.21 11.72 -10.73
N ILE A 161 -11.98 11.25 -10.86
CA ILE A 161 -10.92 11.40 -9.86
C ILE A 161 -9.78 12.17 -10.50
N LYS A 162 -9.15 13.08 -9.74
CA LYS A 162 -7.99 13.83 -10.23
C LYS A 162 -6.85 12.86 -10.58
N VAL A 163 -6.22 13.06 -11.72
CA VAL A 163 -5.06 12.25 -12.16
C VAL A 163 -3.80 13.11 -12.14
N GLY A 164 -2.84 12.72 -11.31
CA GLY A 164 -1.49 13.27 -11.22
C GLY A 164 -0.48 12.38 -11.93
N PHE A 165 0.69 12.94 -12.26
CA PHE A 165 1.77 12.23 -12.96
C PHE A 165 3.11 12.45 -12.29
N ASN A 166 3.83 11.37 -12.05
CA ASN A 166 5.23 11.44 -11.68
C ASN A 166 6.06 12.07 -12.81
N LYS A 167 7.15 12.75 -12.45
CA LYS A 167 8.08 13.42 -13.39
C LYS A 167 8.61 12.52 -14.51
N LEU A 168 8.70 11.21 -14.28
CA LEU A 168 9.20 10.25 -15.27
C LEU A 168 8.16 9.86 -16.33
N VAL A 169 6.88 10.19 -16.13
CA VAL A 169 5.85 9.96 -17.15
C VAL A 169 5.92 11.05 -18.21
N LYS A 170 6.21 10.63 -19.44
CA LYS A 170 6.33 11.49 -20.62
C LYS A 170 5.04 12.28 -20.86
N ARG A 171 5.15 13.52 -21.36
CA ARG A 171 4.00 14.43 -21.48
C ARG A 171 3.00 13.95 -22.52
N GLU A 172 3.51 13.40 -23.61
CA GLU A 172 2.76 12.84 -24.74
C GLU A 172 1.86 11.66 -24.33
N ASP A 173 2.26 10.87 -23.32
CA ASP A 173 1.49 9.70 -22.86
C ASP A 173 0.31 10.07 -21.95
N ARG A 174 0.32 11.26 -21.33
CA ARG A 174 -0.60 11.63 -20.25
C ARG A 174 -2.06 11.60 -20.66
N LEU A 175 -2.40 12.12 -21.84
CA LEU A 175 -3.78 12.13 -22.34
C LEU A 175 -4.33 10.72 -22.55
N SER A 176 -3.50 9.81 -23.07
CA SER A 176 -3.85 8.40 -23.25
C SER A 176 -4.08 7.72 -21.90
N LEU A 177 -3.20 7.96 -20.93
CA LEU A 177 -3.30 7.42 -19.57
C LEU A 177 -4.55 7.91 -18.83
N ILE A 178 -4.93 9.19 -18.94
CA ILE A 178 -6.19 9.71 -18.37
C ILE A 178 -7.39 8.97 -18.95
N LYS A 179 -7.45 8.78 -20.27
CA LYS A 179 -8.53 8.04 -20.93
C LYS A 179 -8.63 6.61 -20.40
N LYS A 180 -7.48 5.93 -20.23
CA LYS A 180 -7.43 4.56 -19.68
C LYS A 180 -7.89 4.50 -18.22
N ILE A 181 -7.51 5.47 -17.38
CA ILE A 181 -8.01 5.57 -15.99
C ILE A 181 -9.52 5.76 -15.97
N ASN A 182 -10.07 6.67 -16.78
CA ASN A 182 -11.52 6.87 -16.81
C ASN A 182 -12.26 5.59 -17.26
N LYS A 183 -11.68 4.84 -18.21
CA LYS A 183 -12.21 3.52 -18.60
C LYS A 183 -12.16 2.52 -17.44
N LEU A 184 -11.06 2.48 -16.69
CA LEU A 184 -10.90 1.64 -15.50
C LEU A 184 -11.92 1.97 -14.41
N LEU A 185 -12.12 3.25 -14.10
CA LEU A 185 -13.10 3.70 -13.09
C LEU A 185 -14.52 3.32 -13.50
N ASN A 186 -14.88 3.52 -14.77
CA ASN A 186 -16.16 3.09 -15.30
C ASN A 186 -16.32 1.57 -15.24
N GLN A 187 -15.26 0.81 -15.52
CA GLN A 187 -15.27 -0.65 -15.36
C GLN A 187 -15.49 -1.05 -13.90
N ALA A 188 -14.83 -0.40 -12.94
CA ALA A 188 -14.99 -0.68 -11.51
C ALA A 188 -16.44 -0.46 -11.04
N VAL A 189 -17.05 0.67 -11.40
CA VAL A 189 -18.45 0.98 -11.05
C VAL A 189 -19.44 0.00 -11.68
N ARG A 190 -19.15 -0.53 -12.87
CA ARG A 190 -19.97 -1.57 -13.51
C ARG A 190 -19.80 -2.94 -12.86
N THR A 191 -18.57 -3.29 -12.48
CA THR A 191 -18.25 -4.58 -11.88
C THR A 191 -18.80 -4.70 -10.46
N GLU A 192 -18.77 -3.62 -9.67
CA GLU A 192 -19.28 -3.65 -8.30
C GLU A 192 -20.12 -2.39 -8.01
N PRO A 193 -21.44 -2.52 -7.76
CA PRO A 193 -22.32 -1.37 -7.50
C PRO A 193 -21.89 -0.50 -6.32
N THR A 194 -21.16 -1.07 -5.36
CA THR A 194 -20.61 -0.41 -4.18
C THR A 194 -19.28 0.29 -4.44
N ALA A 195 -18.64 0.10 -5.60
CA ALA A 195 -17.35 0.70 -5.93
C ALA A 195 -17.38 2.23 -5.79
N ARG A 196 -18.47 2.88 -6.21
CA ARG A 196 -18.59 4.34 -6.16
C ARG A 196 -18.43 4.90 -4.74
N LEU A 197 -18.97 4.18 -3.75
CA LEU A 197 -18.83 4.53 -2.34
C LEU A 197 -17.36 4.50 -1.90
N TYR A 198 -16.66 3.39 -2.16
CA TYR A 198 -15.28 3.22 -1.71
C TYR A 198 -14.30 4.07 -2.52
N LEU A 199 -14.46 4.14 -3.85
CA LEU A 199 -13.58 4.93 -4.72
C LEU A 199 -13.70 6.44 -4.49
N SER A 200 -14.79 6.93 -3.91
CA SER A 200 -14.94 8.34 -3.48
C SER A 200 -13.90 8.78 -2.46
N MET A 201 -13.18 7.83 -1.84
CA MET A 201 -12.10 8.14 -0.92
C MET A 201 -10.81 8.57 -1.62
N ILE A 202 -10.64 8.25 -2.90
CA ILE A 202 -9.44 8.56 -3.67
C ILE A 202 -9.54 10.01 -4.10
N GLU A 203 -8.71 10.87 -3.53
CA GLU A 203 -8.66 12.28 -3.93
C GLU A 203 -7.86 12.49 -5.21
N GLU A 204 -6.85 11.65 -5.43
CA GLU A 204 -5.97 11.73 -6.58
C GLU A 204 -5.36 10.36 -6.89
N ILE A 205 -5.25 10.05 -8.18
CA ILE A 205 -4.48 8.91 -8.68
C ILE A 205 -3.15 9.44 -9.22
N GLU A 206 -2.03 9.12 -8.57
CA GLU A 206 -0.69 9.41 -9.10
C GLU A 206 -0.24 8.25 -10.00
N ILE A 207 -0.08 8.52 -11.30
CA ILE A 207 0.52 7.57 -12.23
C ILE A 207 2.03 7.77 -12.25
N TYR A 208 2.79 6.69 -12.07
CA TYR A 208 4.22 6.68 -12.29
C TYR A 208 4.61 5.66 -13.37
N GLN A 209 5.80 5.86 -13.94
CA GLN A 209 6.30 4.99 -14.99
C GLN A 209 6.68 3.62 -14.39
N GLY A 210 5.86 2.61 -14.65
CA GLY A 210 6.17 1.21 -14.33
C GLY A 210 7.07 0.58 -15.40
N SER A 211 7.80 -0.46 -15.00
CA SER A 211 8.35 -1.41 -15.99
C SER A 211 7.21 -2.26 -16.55
N ARG A 212 7.44 -2.96 -17.67
CA ARG A 212 6.41 -3.81 -18.30
C ARG A 212 5.77 -4.84 -17.36
N TYR A 213 6.44 -5.22 -16.27
CA TYR A 213 5.96 -6.21 -15.29
C TYR A 213 5.47 -5.61 -13.98
N HIS A 214 5.69 -4.33 -13.75
CA HIS A 214 5.32 -3.71 -12.48
C HIS A 214 3.79 -3.62 -12.41
N ARG A 215 3.16 -4.24 -11.40
CA ARG A 215 1.70 -4.14 -11.18
C ARG A 215 1.32 -3.63 -9.81
N TYR A 216 2.00 -2.59 -9.35
CA TYR A 216 1.72 -2.02 -8.04
C TYR A 216 0.51 -1.10 -8.10
N LEU A 217 -0.29 -1.22 -7.06
CA LEU A 217 -1.47 -0.45 -6.77
C LEU A 217 -1.50 -0.32 -5.25
N GLY A 218 -1.38 0.90 -4.74
CA GLY A 218 -1.31 1.12 -3.31
C GLY A 218 -1.23 2.59 -2.95
N TRP A 219 -1.38 2.90 -1.67
CA TRP A 219 -1.47 4.27 -1.21
C TRP A 219 -0.10 4.95 -1.11
N GLN A 220 -0.07 6.25 -1.37
CA GLN A 220 1.10 7.06 -1.06
C GLN A 220 1.26 7.19 0.45
N GLN A 221 2.42 6.79 0.95
CA GLN A 221 2.76 6.89 2.36
C GLN A 221 3.01 8.34 2.78
N ASN A 222 2.76 8.63 4.06
CA ASN A 222 3.01 9.92 4.69
C ASN A 222 2.30 11.12 4.03
N SER A 223 1.26 10.86 3.25
CA SER A 223 0.42 11.88 2.63
C SER A 223 -0.78 12.21 3.54
N LYS A 224 -1.05 13.51 3.74
CA LYS A 224 -2.30 13.97 4.38
C LYS A 224 -3.54 13.75 3.49
N ARG A 225 -3.29 13.52 2.20
CA ARG A 225 -4.29 13.29 1.15
C ARG A 225 -4.35 11.81 0.81
N ASN A 226 -5.54 11.33 0.46
CA ASN A 226 -5.71 9.95 -0.03
C ASN A 226 -5.29 9.85 -1.50
N ILE A 227 -3.98 9.78 -1.72
CA ILE A 227 -3.37 9.65 -3.04
C ILE A 227 -3.07 8.18 -3.30
N LEU A 228 -3.70 7.63 -4.33
CA LEU A 228 -3.48 6.27 -4.78
C LEU A 228 -2.39 6.26 -5.85
N ARG A 229 -1.32 5.48 -5.66
CA ARG A 229 -0.24 5.34 -6.63
C ARG A 229 -0.51 4.15 -7.55
N PHE A 230 -0.27 4.38 -8.83
CA PHE A 230 -0.66 3.47 -9.89
C PHE A 230 0.48 3.31 -10.90
N ALA A 231 0.99 2.09 -11.09
CA ALA A 231 1.96 1.83 -12.14
C ALA A 231 1.30 1.99 -13.52
N SER A 232 1.87 2.76 -14.44
CA SER A 232 1.31 2.95 -15.79
C SER A 232 1.07 1.63 -16.54
N SER A 233 1.90 0.62 -16.29
CA SER A 233 1.83 -0.72 -16.85
C SER A 233 0.58 -1.53 -16.46
N ASN A 234 -0.10 -1.19 -15.36
CA ASN A 234 -1.42 -1.76 -15.02
C ASN A 234 -2.48 -1.43 -16.09
N LEU A 235 -2.33 -0.28 -16.78
CA LEU A 235 -3.31 0.20 -17.76
C LEU A 235 -3.13 -0.43 -19.14
N ASP A 236 -2.09 -1.25 -19.31
CA ASP A 236 -1.82 -1.97 -20.53
C ASP A 236 -2.35 -3.40 -20.50
N ASP A 237 -2.97 -3.86 -19.40
CA ASP A 237 -3.46 -5.24 -19.32
C ASP A 237 -4.58 -5.55 -20.31
N ILE A 238 -4.64 -6.82 -20.73
CA ILE A 238 -5.62 -7.32 -21.72
C ILE A 238 -7.05 -7.18 -21.15
N GLN A 239 -7.21 -7.47 -19.86
CA GLN A 239 -8.50 -7.47 -19.17
C GLN A 239 -8.51 -6.48 -18.01
N LEU A 240 -9.09 -5.30 -18.25
CA LEU A 240 -9.22 -4.24 -17.23
C LEU A 240 -10.07 -4.62 -16.03
N GLU A 241 -10.91 -5.66 -16.12
CA GLU A 241 -11.80 -6.08 -15.03
C GLU A 241 -11.03 -6.51 -13.78
N PHE A 242 -9.91 -7.23 -13.92
CA PHE A 242 -9.13 -7.66 -12.76
C PHE A 242 -8.48 -6.47 -12.05
N MET A 243 -7.98 -5.51 -12.82
CA MET A 243 -7.44 -4.26 -12.27
C MET A 243 -8.54 -3.42 -11.61
N ALA A 244 -9.76 -3.45 -12.15
CA ALA A 244 -10.91 -2.78 -11.55
C ALA A 244 -11.28 -3.40 -10.19
N LYS A 245 -11.27 -4.74 -10.09
CA LYS A 245 -11.46 -5.46 -8.81
C LYS A 245 -10.33 -5.14 -7.82
N ALA A 246 -9.08 -5.17 -8.26
CA ALA A 246 -7.93 -4.80 -7.43
C ALA A 246 -8.06 -3.38 -6.86
N LEU A 247 -8.47 -2.43 -7.69
CA LEU A 247 -8.73 -1.04 -7.30
C LEU A 247 -9.81 -0.93 -6.23
N ILE A 248 -10.90 -1.69 -6.35
CA ILE A 248 -11.96 -1.69 -5.34
C ILE A 248 -11.47 -2.33 -4.03
N VAL A 249 -10.73 -3.43 -4.08
CA VAL A 249 -10.14 -4.08 -2.90
C VAL A 249 -9.18 -3.13 -2.18
N GLU A 250 -8.33 -2.42 -2.91
CA GLU A 250 -7.40 -1.43 -2.35
C GLU A 250 -8.14 -0.26 -1.66
N ALA A 251 -9.23 0.20 -2.27
CA ALA A 251 -10.09 1.22 -1.68
C ALA A 251 -10.79 0.70 -0.42
N LYS A 252 -11.34 -0.53 -0.44
CA LYS A 252 -11.93 -1.15 0.74
C LYS A 252 -10.91 -1.30 1.87
N ARG A 253 -9.70 -1.79 1.59
CA ARG A 253 -8.63 -1.93 2.59
C ARG A 253 -8.37 -0.61 3.32
N ARG A 254 -8.24 0.49 2.58
CA ARG A 254 -8.04 1.82 3.18
C ARG A 254 -9.27 2.31 3.91
N ALA A 255 -10.47 2.07 3.38
CA ALA A 255 -11.72 2.51 3.98
C ALA A 255 -11.92 1.87 5.37
N PHE A 256 -11.66 0.57 5.47
CA PHE A 256 -11.72 -0.17 6.74
C PHE A 256 -10.59 0.23 7.68
N ALA A 257 -9.36 0.47 7.19
CA ALA A 257 -8.26 0.96 8.03
C ALA A 257 -8.52 2.34 8.66
N LEU A 258 -9.50 3.11 8.15
CA LEU A 258 -9.93 4.38 8.75
C LEU A 258 -11.05 4.20 9.80
N MET A 259 -11.66 3.02 9.89
CA MET A 259 -12.69 2.69 10.87
C MET A 259 -12.05 1.98 12.06
N SER A 260 -12.22 2.52 13.26
CA SER A 260 -11.58 1.96 14.47
C SER A 260 -12.21 0.65 14.94
N ASP A 261 -13.41 0.33 14.45
CA ASP A 261 -14.22 -0.81 14.88
C ASP A 261 -14.48 -1.81 13.74
N ALA A 262 -13.71 -1.77 12.65
CA ALA A 262 -13.95 -2.67 11.51
C ALA A 262 -12.67 -3.21 10.88
N ASP A 263 -12.62 -4.53 10.71
CA ASP A 263 -11.56 -5.22 10.01
C ASP A 263 -12.01 -5.73 8.64
N PHE A 264 -11.13 -5.61 7.65
CA PHE A 264 -11.38 -6.06 6.29
C PHE A 264 -10.83 -7.48 6.06
N ILE A 265 -11.68 -8.39 5.61
CA ILE A 265 -11.28 -9.69 5.07
C ILE A 265 -10.72 -9.45 3.67
N ASP A 266 -9.42 -9.21 3.62
CA ASP A 266 -8.71 -9.08 2.36
C ASP A 266 -8.41 -10.48 1.75
N PRO A 267 -9.01 -10.83 0.61
CA PRO A 267 -8.75 -12.13 -0.02
C PRO A 267 -7.31 -12.26 -0.54
N HIS A 268 -6.63 -11.13 -0.77
CA HIS A 268 -5.29 -11.06 -1.33
C HIS A 268 -4.25 -10.63 -0.31
N MET A 269 -4.53 -10.58 1.00
CA MET A 269 -3.51 -10.21 1.98
C MET A 269 -3.42 -11.22 3.13
N ARG A 270 -2.19 -11.50 3.55
CA ARG A 270 -1.87 -12.24 4.77
C ARG A 270 -0.80 -11.46 5.54
N GLN A 271 -0.79 -11.59 6.85
CA GLN A 271 0.28 -11.05 7.68
C GLN A 271 1.06 -12.19 8.33
N PHE A 272 2.39 -12.16 8.21
CA PHE A 272 3.28 -13.10 8.88
C PHE A 272 4.34 -12.30 9.64
N ASN A 273 4.38 -12.45 10.97
CA ASN A 273 5.37 -11.79 11.83
C ASN A 273 5.46 -10.26 11.62
N GLY A 274 4.31 -9.58 11.51
CA GLY A 274 4.25 -8.13 11.27
C GLY A 274 4.35 -7.72 9.80
N ILE A 275 4.84 -8.59 8.91
CA ILE A 275 5.06 -8.29 7.49
C ILE A 275 3.79 -8.59 6.68
N TYR A 276 3.40 -7.67 5.80
CA TYR A 276 2.23 -7.83 4.94
C TYR A 276 2.60 -8.49 3.61
N PHE A 277 1.88 -9.55 3.25
CA PHE A 277 2.04 -10.28 2.00
C PHE A 277 0.81 -10.07 1.14
N PHE A 278 0.99 -9.39 0.01
CA PHE A 278 -0.07 -9.13 -0.95
C PHE A 278 0.04 -10.13 -2.10
N GLY A 279 -1.03 -10.88 -2.34
CA GLY A 279 -1.23 -11.74 -3.49
C GLY A 279 -1.60 -10.94 -4.74
N SER A 280 -1.76 -11.67 -5.83
CA SER A 280 -2.12 -11.12 -7.12
C SER A 280 -3.64 -11.05 -7.31
N ALA A 281 -4.13 -10.03 -8.03
CA ALA A 281 -5.54 -9.89 -8.35
C ALA A 281 -5.99 -10.70 -9.58
N TYR A 282 -5.06 -11.34 -10.30
CA TYR A 282 -5.37 -12.08 -11.52
C TYR A 282 -5.71 -13.55 -11.21
N PRO A 283 -6.75 -14.12 -11.84
CA PRO A 283 -7.32 -15.40 -11.44
C PRO A 283 -6.46 -16.61 -11.85
N ASP A 284 -5.54 -16.45 -12.79
CA ASP A 284 -4.61 -17.52 -13.19
C ASP A 284 -3.46 -17.70 -12.19
N ILE A 285 -3.31 -16.80 -11.22
CA ILE A 285 -2.26 -16.83 -10.21
C ILE A 285 -2.78 -17.49 -8.93
N ASN A 286 -2.11 -18.56 -8.48
CA ASN A 286 -2.47 -19.27 -7.27
C ASN A 286 -1.87 -18.59 -6.01
N ASN A 287 -2.65 -17.69 -5.41
CA ASN A 287 -2.25 -16.99 -4.18
C ASN A 287 -2.14 -17.90 -2.96
N GLU A 288 -2.99 -18.93 -2.82
CA GLU A 288 -2.96 -19.81 -1.64
C GLU A 288 -1.66 -20.60 -1.57
N ARG A 289 -1.19 -21.13 -2.70
CA ARG A 289 0.13 -21.77 -2.77
C ARG A 289 1.26 -20.82 -2.37
N TYR A 290 1.21 -19.56 -2.83
CA TYR A 290 2.18 -18.55 -2.43
C TYR A 290 2.15 -18.31 -0.92
N PHE A 291 0.97 -18.11 -0.33
CA PHE A 291 0.83 -17.88 1.11
C PHE A 291 1.24 -19.09 1.96
N ASP A 292 0.99 -20.32 1.50
CA ASP A 292 1.43 -21.53 2.18
C ASP A 292 2.96 -21.66 2.16
N LEU A 293 3.61 -21.35 1.03
CA LEU A 293 5.07 -21.33 0.94
C LEU A 293 5.67 -20.22 1.83
N MET A 294 5.07 -19.03 1.87
CA MET A 294 5.46 -17.97 2.80
C MET A 294 5.37 -18.45 4.25
N ARG A 295 4.23 -19.05 4.64
CA ARG A 295 4.02 -19.56 6.00
C ARG A 295 5.12 -20.55 6.41
N GLN A 296 5.48 -21.47 5.51
CA GLN A 296 6.57 -22.43 5.73
C GLN A 296 7.94 -21.75 5.80
N ALA A 297 8.21 -20.77 4.92
CA ALA A 297 9.45 -20.00 4.95
C ALA A 297 9.62 -19.26 6.29
N PHE A 298 8.54 -18.71 6.87
CA PHE A 298 8.60 -18.05 8.18
C PHE A 298 8.87 -19.00 9.35
N VAL A 299 8.46 -20.26 9.26
CA VAL A 299 8.88 -21.29 10.23
C VAL A 299 10.40 -21.46 10.19
N MET A 300 11.01 -21.41 8.99
CA MET A 300 12.46 -21.50 8.81
C MET A 300 13.17 -20.21 9.27
N ILE A 301 12.64 -19.03 8.92
CA ILE A 301 13.20 -17.72 9.30
C ILE A 301 13.32 -17.56 10.82
N LYS A 302 12.36 -18.09 11.59
CA LYS A 302 12.42 -18.07 13.05
C LYS A 302 13.64 -18.80 13.64
N ARG A 303 14.27 -19.70 12.88
CA ARG A 303 15.46 -20.44 13.27
C ARG A 303 16.77 -19.76 12.85
N LEU A 304 16.70 -18.66 12.09
CA LEU A 304 17.88 -17.91 11.69
C LEU A 304 18.49 -17.17 12.89
N PRO A 305 19.82 -17.00 12.91
CA PRO A 305 20.50 -16.09 13.81
C PRO A 305 19.90 -14.67 13.76
N GLU A 306 19.93 -13.96 14.88
CA GLU A 306 19.30 -12.63 15.01
C GLU A 306 19.86 -11.62 14.00
N ASP A 307 21.18 -11.63 13.77
CA ASP A 307 21.85 -10.75 12.83
C ASP A 307 21.42 -10.98 11.37
N ILE A 308 21.02 -12.20 11.03
CA ILE A 308 20.45 -12.53 9.71
C ILE A 308 18.95 -12.26 9.67
N ARG A 309 18.23 -12.60 10.74
CA ARG A 309 16.77 -12.39 10.84
C ARG A 309 16.42 -10.90 10.74
N ALA A 310 17.27 -10.02 11.26
CA ALA A 310 17.13 -8.58 11.16
C ALA A 310 16.97 -8.05 9.72
N TYR A 311 17.54 -8.73 8.71
CA TYR A 311 17.33 -8.37 7.31
C TYR A 311 15.91 -8.65 6.85
N VAL A 312 15.33 -9.78 7.25
CA VAL A 312 13.93 -10.10 6.93
C VAL A 312 12.98 -9.15 7.67
N GLU A 313 13.26 -8.84 8.94
CA GLU A 313 12.48 -7.90 9.75
C GLU A 313 12.57 -6.45 9.24
N ALA A 314 13.52 -6.14 8.36
CA ALA A 314 13.58 -4.84 7.68
C ALA A 314 12.56 -4.70 6.53
N ILE A 315 11.79 -5.74 6.23
CA ILE A 315 10.77 -5.75 5.18
C ILE A 315 9.41 -5.44 5.80
N ASP A 316 8.65 -4.53 5.21
CA ASP A 316 7.32 -4.19 5.69
C ASP A 316 6.24 -4.83 4.80
N GLU A 317 6.45 -4.86 3.48
CA GLU A 317 5.50 -5.44 2.52
C GLU A 317 6.18 -6.26 1.42
N VAL A 318 5.52 -7.36 1.04
CA VAL A 318 5.91 -8.22 -0.07
C VAL A 318 4.73 -8.38 -1.04
N HIS A 319 4.91 -7.92 -2.27
CA HIS A 319 3.89 -7.92 -3.32
C HIS A 319 4.16 -9.05 -4.33
N TYR A 320 3.28 -10.04 -4.38
CA TYR A 320 3.35 -11.18 -5.29
C TYR A 320 2.72 -10.85 -6.64
N ASN A 321 3.58 -10.73 -7.64
CA ASN A 321 3.22 -10.31 -8.98
C ASN A 321 3.97 -11.16 -10.03
N PRO A 322 3.68 -12.47 -10.07
CA PRO A 322 4.24 -13.34 -11.09
C PRO A 322 3.62 -13.04 -12.45
N HIS A 323 4.16 -13.68 -13.50
CA HIS A 323 3.61 -13.58 -14.84
C HIS A 323 2.15 -14.07 -14.89
N SER A 324 1.26 -13.27 -15.49
CA SER A 324 -0.13 -13.63 -15.79
C SER A 324 -0.37 -13.62 -17.30
N LYS A 325 -1.21 -14.55 -17.78
CA LYS A 325 -1.69 -14.55 -19.17
C LYS A 325 -2.52 -13.31 -19.54
N HIS A 326 -2.90 -12.50 -18.55
CA HIS A 326 -3.70 -11.30 -18.73
C HIS A 326 -2.86 -10.02 -18.94
N PHE A 327 -1.53 -10.11 -18.87
CA PHE A 327 -0.63 -9.00 -19.19
C PHE A 327 -0.50 -8.85 -20.71
N ALA A 328 -0.63 -7.63 -21.26
CA ALA A 328 -0.55 -7.46 -22.73
C ALA A 328 0.86 -7.55 -23.31
N LYS A 329 1.90 -7.40 -22.49
CA LYS A 329 3.30 -7.54 -22.93
C LYS A 329 3.98 -8.67 -22.19
N TYR A 330 4.16 -9.77 -22.90
CA TYR A 330 5.01 -10.87 -22.50
C TYR A 330 6.47 -10.41 -22.49
N GLY A 331 7.21 -10.86 -21.50
CA GLY A 331 8.65 -10.77 -21.50
C GLY A 331 9.21 -11.81 -20.55
N VAL A 332 10.48 -12.16 -20.75
CA VAL A 332 11.19 -13.16 -19.95
C VAL A 332 10.95 -12.92 -18.46
N ALA A 333 10.49 -13.94 -17.75
CA ALA A 333 10.39 -13.92 -16.30
C ALA A 333 11.76 -13.50 -15.75
N ASP A 334 11.76 -12.53 -14.84
CA ASP A 334 12.99 -12.02 -14.25
C ASP A 334 13.72 -13.17 -13.54
N SER A 335 14.99 -13.43 -13.91
CA SER A 335 15.78 -14.52 -13.33
C SER A 335 16.05 -14.31 -11.83
N SER A 336 15.97 -13.07 -11.36
CA SER A 336 16.16 -12.67 -9.95
C SER A 336 15.06 -13.18 -9.01
N GLY A 337 13.87 -13.46 -9.54
CA GLY A 337 12.71 -13.97 -8.79
C GLY A 337 12.02 -12.99 -7.85
N ALA A 338 12.73 -12.01 -7.29
CA ALA A 338 12.17 -10.85 -6.58
C ALA A 338 13.10 -9.62 -6.70
N TYR A 339 12.62 -8.46 -6.24
CA TYR A 339 13.42 -7.24 -6.13
C TYR A 339 12.87 -6.27 -5.09
N TYR A 340 13.77 -5.58 -4.40
CA TYR A 340 13.48 -4.43 -3.54
C TYR A 340 13.18 -3.18 -4.38
N ASN A 341 12.12 -2.45 -4.02
CA ASN A 341 11.68 -1.28 -4.79
C ASN A 341 11.97 0.04 -4.07
N LYS A 342 13.20 0.55 -4.25
CA LYS A 342 13.65 1.84 -3.67
C LYS A 342 12.76 3.05 -3.98
N PHE A 343 12.02 3.04 -5.09
CA PHE A 343 11.18 4.16 -5.50
C PHE A 343 9.83 4.22 -4.78
N LEU A 344 9.30 3.05 -4.41
CA LEU A 344 8.08 2.96 -3.66
C LEU A 344 8.35 2.91 -2.15
N SER A 345 9.51 2.41 -1.73
CA SER A 345 9.95 2.40 -0.34
C SER A 345 10.24 3.80 0.22
N SER A 346 10.02 3.98 1.52
CA SER A 346 10.24 5.21 2.30
C SER A 346 11.12 4.91 3.53
N ASP A 347 11.19 5.83 4.51
CA ASP A 347 11.89 5.59 5.77
C ASP A 347 11.14 4.61 6.69
N THR A 348 9.82 4.53 6.52
CA THR A 348 8.91 3.74 7.37
C THR A 348 8.25 2.60 6.61
N LEU A 349 8.66 2.37 5.35
CA LEU A 349 8.07 1.33 4.50
C LEU A 349 9.11 0.79 3.53
N SER A 350 9.39 -0.50 3.61
CA SER A 350 10.31 -1.24 2.77
C SER A 350 9.53 -2.29 1.99
N MET A 351 9.44 -2.10 0.67
CA MET A 351 8.63 -2.95 -0.20
C MET A 351 9.47 -3.80 -1.13
N ILE A 352 9.07 -5.07 -1.24
CA ILE A 352 9.63 -6.06 -2.15
C ILE A 352 8.55 -6.56 -3.09
N PHE A 353 8.94 -6.92 -4.31
CA PHE A 353 8.07 -7.54 -5.29
C PHE A 353 8.62 -8.90 -5.68
N VAL A 354 7.79 -9.93 -5.58
CA VAL A 354 8.11 -11.29 -6.02
C VAL A 354 7.52 -11.50 -7.41
N ARG A 355 8.36 -11.85 -8.38
CA ARG A 355 7.98 -12.10 -9.79
C ARG A 355 8.05 -13.58 -10.19
N ARG A 356 8.78 -14.41 -9.44
CA ARG A 356 8.85 -15.85 -9.72
C ARG A 356 7.54 -16.51 -9.32
N ASP A 357 7.04 -17.38 -10.18
CA ASP A 357 5.87 -18.19 -9.85
C ASP A 357 6.21 -19.15 -8.69
N ALA A 358 5.35 -19.14 -7.67
CA ALA A 358 5.34 -20.06 -6.54
C ALA A 358 5.28 -21.54 -6.96
N LEU A 359 4.78 -21.84 -8.16
CA LEU A 359 4.81 -23.18 -8.76
C LEU A 359 6.24 -23.76 -8.84
N TYR A 360 7.22 -22.92 -9.13
CA TYR A 360 8.62 -23.31 -9.35
C TYR A 360 9.54 -22.86 -8.21
N SER A 361 8.98 -22.73 -7.01
CA SER A 361 9.65 -22.19 -5.82
C SER A 361 9.50 -23.13 -4.63
N SER A 362 10.32 -22.94 -3.60
CA SER A 362 10.30 -23.68 -2.34
C SER A 362 10.32 -22.73 -1.14
N PRO A 363 9.98 -23.19 0.09
CA PRO A 363 10.12 -22.37 1.28
C PRO A 363 11.54 -21.84 1.46
N LEU A 364 12.55 -22.70 1.23
CA LEU A 364 13.97 -22.34 1.31
C LEU A 364 14.36 -21.26 0.30
N PHE A 365 13.83 -21.32 -0.93
CA PHE A 365 14.01 -20.25 -1.93
C PHE A 365 13.49 -18.92 -1.41
N PHE A 366 12.32 -18.90 -0.76
CA PHE A 366 11.78 -17.66 -0.22
C PHE A 366 12.53 -17.13 1.01
N VAL A 367 13.09 -18.00 1.85
CA VAL A 367 14.03 -17.55 2.90
C VAL A 367 15.20 -16.81 2.26
N ARG A 368 15.81 -17.40 1.22
CA ARG A 368 16.93 -16.80 0.49
C ARG A 368 16.58 -15.42 -0.04
N ILE A 369 15.47 -15.33 -0.79
CA ILE A 369 14.98 -14.08 -1.38
C ILE A 369 14.68 -13.01 -0.34
N LEU A 370 14.00 -13.37 0.76
CA LEU A 370 13.67 -12.40 1.82
C LEU A 370 14.94 -11.88 2.52
N VAL A 371 15.97 -12.71 2.69
CA VAL A 371 17.26 -12.25 3.23
C VAL A 371 17.99 -11.34 2.23
N HIS A 372 18.00 -11.69 0.93
CA HIS A 372 18.63 -10.89 -0.11
C HIS A 372 18.01 -9.50 -0.21
N GLU A 373 16.70 -9.45 -0.45
CA GLU A 373 15.99 -8.18 -0.62
C GLU A 373 15.80 -7.42 0.71
N GLY A 374 15.79 -8.14 1.84
CA GLY A 374 15.89 -7.55 3.16
C GLY A 374 17.23 -6.86 3.40
N THR A 375 18.33 -7.39 2.86
CA THR A 375 19.64 -6.73 2.86
C THR A 375 19.58 -5.42 2.08
N HIS A 376 18.94 -5.42 0.91
CA HIS A 376 18.70 -4.19 0.14
C HIS A 376 17.86 -3.15 0.90
N ALA A 377 16.84 -3.58 1.65
CA ALA A 377 16.05 -2.70 2.51
C ALA A 377 16.91 -2.04 3.61
N VAL A 378 17.79 -2.81 4.27
CA VAL A 378 18.73 -2.28 5.27
C VAL A 378 19.73 -1.31 4.65
N GLN A 379 20.27 -1.63 3.47
CA GLN A 379 21.20 -0.77 2.74
C GLN A 379 20.55 0.56 2.34
N ASP A 380 19.29 0.55 1.91
CA ASP A 380 18.52 1.75 1.59
C ASP A 380 18.28 2.63 2.81
N ARG A 381 17.84 2.03 3.93
CA ARG A 381 17.67 2.75 5.21
C ARG A 381 18.99 3.37 5.66
N ARG A 382 20.12 2.64 5.53
CA ARG A 382 21.47 3.14 5.85
C ARG A 382 21.83 4.35 4.95
N ALA A 383 21.61 4.26 3.64
CA ALA A 383 21.89 5.34 2.71
C ALA A 383 21.06 6.60 3.01
N LYS A 384 19.76 6.46 3.29
CA LYS A 384 18.88 7.58 3.66
C LYS A 384 19.33 8.24 4.97
N ARG A 385 19.64 7.44 5.99
CA ARG A 385 20.18 7.93 7.27
C ARG A 385 21.48 8.71 7.07
N TYR A 386 22.40 8.21 6.26
CA TYR A 386 23.64 8.90 5.93
C TYR A 386 23.41 10.28 5.31
N LEU A 387 22.44 10.42 4.39
CA LEU A 387 22.08 11.73 3.82
C LEU A 387 21.58 12.73 4.87
N ILE A 388 20.82 12.27 5.86
CA ILE A 388 20.35 13.10 6.99
C ILE A 388 21.53 13.52 7.87
N GLU A 389 22.39 12.56 8.24
CA GLU A 389 23.54 12.80 9.13
C GLU A 389 24.59 13.73 8.50
N ILE A 390 24.86 13.61 7.19
CA ILE A 390 25.76 14.51 6.45
C ILE A 390 25.34 15.97 6.63
N SER A 391 24.04 16.26 6.68
CA SER A 391 23.55 17.63 6.86
C SER A 391 23.91 18.18 8.25
N LYS A 392 23.86 17.33 9.29
CA LYS A 392 24.29 17.68 10.64
C LYS A 392 25.81 17.88 10.71
N ILE A 393 26.58 16.93 10.16
CA ILE A 393 28.05 16.99 10.15
C ILE A 393 28.56 18.24 9.39
N LYS A 394 27.89 18.64 8.30
CA LYS A 394 28.21 19.88 7.58
C LYS A 394 28.04 21.12 8.47
N GLN A 395 27.02 21.13 9.33
CA GLN A 395 26.82 22.23 10.27
C GLN A 395 27.94 22.29 11.31
N ASP A 396 28.37 21.14 11.83
CA ASP A 396 29.50 21.06 12.77
C ASP A 396 30.81 21.52 12.12
N LEU A 397 31.06 21.15 10.86
CA LEU A 397 32.20 21.65 10.09
C LEU A 397 32.16 23.18 9.91
N ILE A 398 30.99 23.78 9.69
CA ILE A 398 30.84 25.23 9.60
C ILE A 398 31.20 25.88 10.95
N ASN A 399 30.75 25.29 12.06
CA ASN A 399 31.05 25.80 13.40
C ASN A 399 32.54 25.70 13.73
N LEU A 400 33.19 24.57 13.44
CA LEU A 400 34.65 24.42 13.61
C LEU A 400 35.42 25.47 12.77
N LYS A 401 34.98 25.75 11.56
CA LYS A 401 35.58 26.80 10.72
C LYS A 401 35.41 28.19 11.32
N LYS A 402 34.23 28.53 11.85
CA LYS A 402 33.97 29.80 12.53
C LYS A 402 34.84 29.97 13.78
N ASN A 403 35.15 28.88 14.46
CA ASN A 403 36.01 28.86 15.65
C ASN A 403 37.51 28.79 15.34
N GLY A 404 37.93 28.98 14.08
CA GLY A 404 39.34 28.91 13.68
C GLY A 404 39.95 27.51 13.64
N GLN A 405 39.16 26.45 13.86
CA GLN A 405 39.62 25.05 13.96
C GLN A 405 39.63 24.33 12.60
N LYS A 406 39.89 25.04 11.50
CA LYS A 406 39.83 24.53 10.12
C LYS A 406 40.84 23.42 9.82
N THR A 407 41.96 23.36 10.54
CA THR A 407 43.01 22.36 10.38
C THR A 407 43.03 21.31 11.50
N SER A 408 42.04 21.35 12.41
CA SER A 408 41.97 20.41 13.52
C SER A 408 41.78 18.97 13.03
N LEU A 409 42.29 18.01 13.80
CA LEU A 409 42.05 16.58 13.56
C LEU A 409 40.54 16.28 13.47
N GLN A 410 39.73 16.92 14.34
CA GLN A 410 38.28 16.79 14.31
C GLN A 410 37.68 17.27 12.99
N HIS A 411 38.08 18.43 12.48
CA HIS A 411 37.62 18.92 11.18
C HIS A 411 37.95 17.93 10.04
N ASN A 412 39.17 17.37 10.05
CA ASN A 412 39.57 16.38 9.03
C ASN A 412 38.80 15.06 9.15
N ASN A 413 38.50 14.61 10.37
CA ASN A 413 37.69 13.41 10.61
C ASN A 413 36.25 13.61 10.12
N LEU A 414 35.61 14.74 10.44
CA LEU A 414 34.26 15.04 9.96
C LEU A 414 34.20 15.17 8.43
N LYS A 415 35.24 15.72 7.79
CA LYS A 415 35.31 15.76 6.32
C LYS A 415 35.37 14.35 5.73
N ARG A 416 36.25 13.49 6.27
CA ARG A 416 36.34 12.08 5.85
C ARG A 416 35.02 11.34 6.04
N ASP A 417 34.34 11.57 7.16
CA ASP A 417 33.04 10.95 7.46
C ASP A 417 31.96 11.37 6.46
N ILE A 418 31.90 12.66 6.09
CA ILE A 418 31.02 13.12 5.00
C ILE A 418 31.37 12.39 3.69
N ASP A 419 32.64 12.32 3.33
CA ASP A 419 33.08 11.74 2.05
C ASP A 419 32.67 10.25 1.96
N VAL A 420 32.89 9.47 3.03
CA VAL A 420 32.51 8.05 3.11
C VAL A 420 30.99 7.85 3.05
N ARG A 421 30.23 8.59 3.86
CA ARG A 421 28.77 8.46 3.91
C ARG A 421 28.12 8.91 2.60
N LEU A 422 28.64 9.99 2.00
CA LEU A 422 28.13 10.52 0.74
C LEU A 422 28.45 9.58 -0.42
N ASP A 423 29.65 9.00 -0.44
CA ASP A 423 30.03 7.97 -1.41
C ASP A 423 29.09 6.76 -1.35
N TYR A 424 28.87 6.21 -0.14
CA TYR A 424 27.93 5.10 0.05
C TYR A 424 26.53 5.43 -0.48
N ALA A 425 25.96 6.58 -0.08
CA ALA A 425 24.63 6.99 -0.51
C ALA A 425 24.57 7.26 -2.02
N ARG A 426 25.62 7.85 -2.60
CA ARG A 426 25.73 8.08 -4.05
C ARG A 426 25.73 6.75 -4.80
N ARG A 427 26.56 5.80 -4.39
CA ARG A 427 26.65 4.47 -5.02
C ARG A 427 25.33 3.71 -4.91
N TRP A 428 24.63 3.79 -3.78
CA TRP A 428 23.32 3.16 -3.63
C TRP A 428 22.25 3.78 -4.55
N PHE A 429 22.10 5.11 -4.55
CA PHE A 429 21.00 5.74 -5.27
C PHE A 429 21.27 5.89 -6.77
N ARG A 430 22.51 6.22 -7.15
CA ARG A 430 22.91 6.51 -8.54
C ARG A 430 23.68 5.39 -9.20
N GLY A 431 24.30 4.48 -8.43
CA GLY A 431 25.22 3.49 -8.95
C GLY A 431 26.66 4.00 -9.04
N ILE A 432 27.48 3.28 -9.80
CA ILE A 432 28.83 3.67 -10.20
C ILE A 432 28.88 3.90 -11.70
N GLU A 433 29.76 4.79 -12.14
CA GLU A 433 29.99 5.04 -13.56
C GLU A 433 30.99 4.00 -14.09
N ASN A 434 30.61 3.27 -15.14
CA ASN A 434 31.50 2.33 -15.80
C ASN A 434 32.50 3.06 -16.73
N GLN A 435 33.38 2.31 -17.38
CA GLN A 435 34.39 2.87 -18.30
C GLN A 435 33.76 3.63 -19.49
N ASP A 436 32.51 3.33 -19.83
CA ASP A 436 31.76 3.94 -20.94
C ASP A 436 30.92 5.17 -20.50
N GLY A 437 31.06 5.62 -19.25
CA GLY A 437 30.26 6.73 -18.70
C GLY A 437 28.81 6.35 -18.36
N GLN A 438 28.47 5.06 -18.39
CA GLN A 438 27.15 4.56 -18.04
C GLN A 438 27.05 4.29 -16.55
N TRP A 439 25.96 4.77 -15.93
CA TRP A 439 25.66 4.49 -14.53
C TRP A 439 25.10 3.07 -14.39
N ILE A 440 25.85 2.20 -13.74
CA ILE A 440 25.49 0.81 -13.45
C ILE A 440 25.32 0.60 -11.95
N GLN A 441 24.61 -0.45 -11.56
CA GLN A 441 24.49 -0.82 -10.15
C GLN A 441 25.86 -1.20 -9.56
N ASP A 442 26.14 -0.71 -8.36
CA ASP A 442 27.35 -1.11 -7.64
C ASP A 442 27.19 -2.55 -7.13
N ILE A 443 28.00 -3.45 -7.68
CA ILE A 443 27.94 -4.87 -7.39
C ILE A 443 28.24 -5.21 -5.93
N ASN A 444 28.91 -4.33 -5.19
CA ASN A 444 29.21 -4.56 -3.78
C ASN A 444 27.95 -4.76 -2.93
N PHE A 445 26.85 -4.06 -3.27
CA PHE A 445 25.57 -4.22 -2.56
C PHE A 445 24.97 -5.61 -2.76
N GLU A 446 25.02 -6.10 -4.00
CA GLU A 446 24.57 -7.45 -4.36
C GLU A 446 25.46 -8.52 -3.70
N CYS A 447 26.78 -8.29 -3.65
CA CYS A 447 27.68 -9.22 -2.98
C CYS A 447 27.45 -9.30 -1.47
N GLU A 448 27.11 -8.21 -0.80
CA GLU A 448 26.71 -8.23 0.62
C GLU A 448 25.43 -9.05 0.80
N ALA A 449 24.43 -8.83 -0.05
CA ALA A 449 23.17 -9.57 -0.02
C ALA A 449 23.40 -11.08 -0.26
N THR A 450 24.16 -11.46 -1.29
CA THR A 450 24.52 -12.87 -1.57
C THR A 450 25.33 -13.51 -0.45
N ILE A 451 26.21 -12.78 0.24
CA ILE A 451 26.90 -13.31 1.43
C ILE A 451 25.88 -13.64 2.53
N ASN A 452 24.91 -12.77 2.76
CA ASN A 452 23.87 -12.99 3.76
C ASN A 452 22.92 -14.14 3.37
N GLU A 453 22.63 -14.33 2.08
CA GLU A 453 21.95 -15.53 1.57
C GLU A 453 22.70 -16.81 1.99
N ILE A 454 24.01 -16.87 1.74
CA ILE A 454 24.83 -18.06 2.07
C ILE A 454 24.83 -18.31 3.58
N LYS A 455 24.98 -17.27 4.39
CA LYS A 455 24.91 -17.38 5.87
C LYS A 455 23.56 -17.94 6.33
N ALA A 456 22.47 -17.43 5.77
CA ALA A 456 21.12 -17.89 6.10
C ALA A 456 20.92 -19.37 5.75
N LEU A 457 21.33 -19.78 4.56
CA LEU A 457 21.21 -21.16 4.10
C LEU A 457 22.07 -22.12 4.92
N LYS A 458 23.31 -21.71 5.27
CA LYS A 458 24.17 -22.48 6.18
C LYS A 458 23.54 -22.65 7.56
N ALA A 459 22.99 -21.58 8.14
CA ALA A 459 22.34 -21.63 9.44
C ALA A 459 21.12 -22.57 9.48
N LEU A 460 20.49 -22.80 8.33
CA LEU A 460 19.38 -23.75 8.18
C LEU A 460 19.81 -25.16 7.78
N ASN A 461 21.12 -25.45 7.78
CA ASN A 461 21.70 -26.71 7.31
C ASN A 461 21.24 -27.10 5.89
N ALA A 462 21.03 -26.12 5.01
CA ALA A 462 20.66 -26.37 3.62
C ALA A 462 21.83 -27.00 2.84
N SER A 463 21.56 -27.52 1.64
CA SER A 463 22.63 -27.89 0.70
C SER A 463 23.22 -26.65 0.03
N PRO A 464 24.54 -26.57 -0.22
CA PRO A 464 25.12 -25.50 -1.03
C PRO A 464 24.57 -25.45 -2.46
N ARG A 465 23.94 -26.54 -2.95
CA ARG A 465 23.24 -26.56 -4.24
C ARG A 465 22.06 -25.58 -4.29
N ALA A 466 21.53 -25.15 -3.14
CA ALA A 466 20.52 -24.11 -3.07
C ALA A 466 21.01 -22.72 -3.56
N MET A 467 22.29 -22.58 -3.91
CA MET A 467 22.88 -21.37 -4.48
C MET A 467 23.31 -21.55 -5.94
N ASP A 468 23.10 -22.72 -6.56
CA ASP A 468 23.56 -23.00 -7.92
C ASP A 468 22.84 -22.13 -8.99
N ASP A 469 21.66 -21.58 -8.68
CA ASP A 469 20.91 -20.65 -9.54
C ASP A 469 21.22 -19.17 -9.27
N SER A 470 22.11 -18.84 -8.33
CA SER A 470 22.48 -17.45 -8.04
C SER A 470 23.45 -16.91 -9.10
N GLY A 471 22.95 -16.01 -9.95
CA GLY A 471 23.75 -15.33 -10.97
C GLY A 471 24.89 -14.46 -10.39
N TYR A 472 24.77 -14.06 -9.12
CA TYR A 472 25.74 -13.17 -8.46
C TYR A 472 27.04 -13.88 -8.05
N LEU A 473 27.06 -15.22 -7.96
CA LEU A 473 28.28 -15.96 -7.65
C LEU A 473 29.40 -15.74 -8.68
N ASN A 474 29.05 -15.39 -9.92
CA ASN A 474 30.04 -15.11 -10.98
C ASN A 474 30.69 -13.73 -10.85
N VAL A 475 30.03 -12.80 -10.17
CA VAL A 475 30.46 -11.40 -10.05
C VAL A 475 30.85 -11.02 -8.62
N CYS A 476 30.72 -11.94 -7.67
CA CYS A 476 31.07 -11.77 -6.25
C CYS A 476 32.12 -12.78 -5.79
N PRO A 477 33.43 -12.49 -5.94
CA PRO A 477 34.51 -13.42 -5.58
C PRO A 477 34.49 -13.87 -4.12
N SER A 478 34.08 -12.99 -3.20
CA SER A 478 33.93 -13.31 -1.77
C SER A 478 32.84 -14.35 -1.54
N ALA A 479 31.64 -14.15 -2.11
CA ALA A 479 30.53 -15.09 -2.04
C ALA A 479 30.88 -16.44 -2.70
N LYS A 480 31.55 -16.40 -3.87
CA LYS A 480 32.02 -17.61 -4.56
C LYS A 480 32.97 -18.43 -3.69
N ARG A 481 34.00 -17.79 -3.10
CA ARG A 481 34.92 -18.48 -2.18
C ARG A 481 34.20 -19.09 -0.99
N MET A 482 33.18 -18.41 -0.46
CA MET A 482 32.38 -18.92 0.66
C MET A 482 31.59 -20.17 0.26
N ILE A 483 30.98 -20.19 -0.93
CA ILE A 483 30.32 -21.38 -1.49
C ILE A 483 31.29 -22.52 -1.74
N ASP A 484 32.45 -22.25 -2.35
CA ASP A 484 33.42 -23.28 -2.70
C ASP A 484 33.98 -23.96 -1.43
N ARG A 485 34.23 -23.18 -0.35
CA ARG A 485 34.59 -23.71 0.97
C ARG A 485 33.49 -24.58 1.55
N TRP A 486 32.26 -24.10 1.54
CA TRP A 486 31.09 -24.84 2.04
C TRP A 486 30.90 -26.16 1.29
N LYS A 487 31.01 -26.17 -0.05
CA LYS A 487 30.96 -27.38 -0.90
C LYS A 487 32.06 -28.38 -0.58
N SER A 488 33.27 -27.90 -0.24
CA SER A 488 34.42 -28.74 0.09
C SER A 488 34.37 -29.38 1.48
N GLY A 489 33.38 -29.04 2.32
CA GLY A 489 33.34 -29.47 3.72
C GLY A 489 34.44 -28.87 4.60
N LYS A 490 35.27 -27.97 4.05
CA LYS A 490 36.33 -27.23 4.78
C LYS A 490 35.79 -26.03 5.56
N ASP A 491 34.51 -26.04 5.94
CA ASP A 491 33.97 -25.07 6.87
C ASP A 491 34.58 -25.32 8.26
N VAL A 492 35.76 -24.75 8.47
CA VAL A 492 36.37 -24.63 9.78
C VAL A 492 35.34 -23.90 10.64
N LYS A 493 35.00 -24.46 11.80
CA LYS A 493 34.03 -23.93 12.79
C LYS A 493 34.24 -22.46 13.23
N ASN A 494 35.21 -21.73 12.66
CA ASN A 494 35.67 -20.40 13.08
C ASN A 494 35.28 -19.24 12.14
N ASP A 495 34.65 -19.47 10.97
CA ASP A 495 34.36 -18.40 9.99
C ASP A 495 33.07 -17.60 10.28
N LEU A 496 32.44 -17.78 11.45
CA LEU A 496 31.44 -16.83 11.99
C LEU A 496 32.09 -15.64 12.72
N MET A 497 33.43 -15.49 12.63
CA MET A 497 34.03 -14.23 13.03
C MET A 497 33.44 -13.09 12.18
N PRO A 498 32.94 -12.02 12.81
CA PRO A 498 32.34 -10.90 12.08
C PRO A 498 33.36 -10.38 11.07
N LEU A 499 32.98 -10.33 9.79
CA LEU A 499 33.64 -9.47 8.81
C LEU A 499 33.81 -8.13 9.51
N ALA A 500 35.07 -7.73 9.74
CA ALA A 500 35.45 -6.60 10.58
C ALA A 500 34.39 -5.51 10.48
N THR A 501 33.50 -5.49 11.48
CA THR A 501 32.57 -4.41 11.66
C THR A 501 33.42 -3.16 11.63
N GLU A 502 33.07 -2.19 10.78
CA GLU A 502 33.41 -0.80 11.02
C GLU A 502 33.32 -0.61 12.53
N LYS A 503 34.47 -0.27 13.15
CA LYS A 503 34.61 -0.12 14.58
C LYS A 503 33.33 0.53 15.10
N LYS A 504 32.61 -0.15 16.00
CA LYS A 504 31.68 0.54 16.88
C LYS A 504 32.51 1.63 17.55
N GLU A 505 32.41 2.86 17.04
CA GLU A 505 32.84 4.03 17.76
C GLU A 505 31.89 4.13 18.93
N ALA A 506 32.32 3.55 20.06
CA ALA A 506 31.83 3.92 21.35
C ALA A 506 32.28 5.37 21.59
N ASN A 507 31.31 6.28 21.54
CA ASN A 507 31.20 7.46 22.39
C ASN A 507 29.73 7.81 22.50
#